data_AF-A0A970PAK6-F1
#
_entry.id   AF-A0A970PAK6-F1
#
_cell.length_a   1.000
_cell.length_b   1.000
_cell.length_c   1.000
_cell.angle_alpha   90.00
_cell.angle_beta   90.00
_cell.angle_gamma   90.00
#
_symmetry.space_group_name_H-M   'P 1'
#
loop_
_entity.id
_entity.type
_entity.pdbx_description
1 polymer ?
#
loop_
_entity_poly.entity_id
_entity_poly.type
_entity_poly.pdbx_seq_one_letter_code
_entity_poly.pdbx_strand_id
1 'polypeptide(L)'
;PGFFADDREVLALLEVVAERERLVSVHTRSQREEFTDAIREIAALSLQAQENTGGTLRLQIDHLKRSGQRSWGTMDEPLGLIEDLREGGLDIAYDIYPYIAGSKHLAGSLPRWVHAGGSAAMLERIAQPETRERLRTELAEFEAGQRDSNPFELDFDRILITDVGSEANAAAIGKRLDELAAERGEDPVDAYLNLLIEEKAHVSAVFFSMSEEDMRAGLVHPLGAIATDGLAFAPSGPAHLGNPHPRSYGTYPRLFGHYVREEGLMPLEEAVRKCTSWPAERMGLTDRGRIAHGLRADLMVFDHRRISERATWDNPHQFPRGIEFVLVGGKVAVEQGRQNAERYGGALRA
;
A
#
# COMPACT_ATOMS: atom_id res chain seq x y z
N PRO A 1 -6.47 7.59 -11.14
CA PRO A 1 -7.70 8.29 -11.60
C PRO A 1 -8.04 9.55 -10.80
N GLY A 2 -8.06 9.48 -9.46
CA GLY A 2 -8.42 10.62 -8.59
C GLY A 2 -7.45 11.80 -8.54
N PHE A 3 -6.35 11.79 -9.31
CA PHE A 3 -5.33 12.85 -9.28
C PHE A 3 -5.89 14.26 -9.61
N PHE A 4 -6.99 14.32 -10.37
CA PHE A 4 -7.65 15.57 -10.78
C PHE A 4 -9.01 15.81 -10.14
N ALA A 5 -9.46 14.93 -9.22
CA ALA A 5 -10.67 15.18 -8.45
C ALA A 5 -10.47 16.41 -7.57
N ASP A 6 -11.42 17.33 -7.64
CA ASP A 6 -11.45 18.52 -6.80
C ASP A 6 -12.19 18.26 -5.48
N ASP A 7 -12.06 19.20 -4.56
CA ASP A 7 -12.64 19.11 -3.22
C ASP A 7 -14.16 18.96 -3.25
N ARG A 8 -14.85 19.50 -4.28
CA ARG A 8 -16.31 19.40 -4.38
C ARG A 8 -16.74 17.99 -4.74
N GLU A 9 -16.02 17.36 -5.67
CA GLU A 9 -16.26 15.96 -6.04
C GLU A 9 -16.03 15.04 -4.84
N VAL A 10 -14.91 15.21 -4.12
CA VAL A 10 -14.59 14.41 -2.94
C VAL A 10 -15.60 14.64 -1.82
N LEU A 11 -15.94 15.90 -1.53
CA LEU A 11 -16.93 16.25 -0.50
C LEU A 11 -18.30 15.63 -0.78
N ALA A 12 -18.80 15.69 -2.02
CA ALA A 12 -20.08 15.11 -2.39
C ALA A 12 -20.13 13.58 -2.15
N LEU A 13 -19.01 12.87 -2.34
CA LEU A 13 -18.91 11.45 -2.02
C LEU A 13 -18.86 11.21 -0.50
N LEU A 14 -18.13 12.04 0.24
CA LEU A 14 -18.03 11.93 1.70
C LEU A 14 -19.38 12.21 2.39
N GLU A 15 -20.18 13.14 1.87
CA GLU A 15 -21.54 13.39 2.37
C GLU A 15 -22.42 12.13 2.27
N VAL A 16 -22.37 11.41 1.14
CA VAL A 16 -23.09 10.14 0.97
C VAL A 16 -22.64 9.08 1.99
N VAL A 17 -21.34 9.03 2.30
CA VAL A 17 -20.78 8.11 3.32
C VAL A 17 -21.24 8.52 4.72
N ALA A 18 -21.23 9.82 5.03
CA ALA A 18 -21.65 10.37 6.32
C ALA A 18 -23.13 10.11 6.61
N GLU A 19 -24.01 10.33 5.64
CA GLU A 19 -25.45 10.01 5.73
C GLU A 19 -25.72 8.54 6.07
N ARG A 20 -24.80 7.65 5.69
CA ARG A 20 -24.93 6.20 5.86
C ARG A 20 -24.11 5.66 7.02
N GLU A 21 -23.42 6.52 7.76
CA GLU A 21 -22.58 6.17 8.91
C GLU A 21 -21.52 5.11 8.58
N ARG A 22 -20.92 5.23 7.40
CA ARG A 22 -19.98 4.23 6.85
C ARG A 22 -18.53 4.67 6.98
N LEU A 23 -17.66 3.68 6.75
CA LEU A 23 -16.23 3.89 6.63
C LEU A 23 -15.88 4.30 5.20
N VAL A 24 -14.99 5.28 5.08
CA VAL A 24 -14.27 5.63 3.86
C VAL A 24 -12.79 5.36 4.10
N SER A 25 -12.16 4.65 3.17
CA SER A 25 -10.71 4.46 3.18
C SER A 25 -10.09 5.21 2.02
N VAL A 26 -8.93 5.83 2.27
CA VAL A 26 -8.34 6.83 1.38
C VAL A 26 -6.84 6.62 1.28
N HIS A 27 -6.39 6.38 0.05
CA HIS A 27 -5.02 6.67 -0.37
C HIS A 27 -4.89 8.20 -0.56
N THR A 28 -4.18 8.85 0.37
CA THR A 28 -4.02 10.32 0.38
C THR A 28 -3.28 10.84 -0.84
N ARG A 29 -3.51 12.12 -1.18
CA ARG A 29 -2.92 12.76 -2.37
C ARG A 29 -1.39 12.73 -2.41
N SER A 30 -0.75 12.81 -1.24
CA SER A 30 0.68 12.61 -1.04
C SER A 30 0.91 11.68 0.14
N GLN A 31 2.01 10.93 0.12
CA GLN A 31 2.56 10.15 1.23
C GLN A 31 4.05 10.48 1.45
N ARG A 32 4.47 11.65 0.95
CA ARG A 32 5.85 12.14 0.99
C ARG A 32 5.93 13.42 1.82
N GLU A 33 6.60 14.45 1.31
CA GLU A 33 6.81 15.72 1.99
C GLU A 33 5.48 16.36 2.44
N GLU A 34 4.45 16.37 1.57
CA GLU A 34 3.14 16.98 1.85
C GLU A 34 2.12 16.03 2.50
N PHE A 35 2.57 14.92 3.10
CA PHE A 35 1.64 13.91 3.63
C PHE A 35 0.72 14.45 4.73
N THR A 36 1.24 15.25 5.65
CA THR A 36 0.44 15.83 6.75
C THR A 36 -0.63 16.77 6.19
N ASP A 37 -0.32 17.55 5.16
CA ASP A 37 -1.29 18.40 4.48
C ASP A 37 -2.35 17.58 3.74
N ALA A 38 -1.97 16.46 3.11
CA ALA A 38 -2.92 15.54 2.49
C ALA A 38 -3.86 14.87 3.50
N ILE A 39 -3.40 14.60 4.74
CA ILE A 39 -4.27 14.13 5.84
C ILE A 39 -5.22 15.25 6.28
N ARG A 40 -4.73 16.49 6.43
CA ARG A 40 -5.56 17.65 6.78
C ARG A 40 -6.63 17.91 5.72
N GLU A 41 -6.30 17.80 4.44
CA GLU A 41 -7.23 17.93 3.31
C GLU A 41 -8.43 17.00 3.49
N ILE A 42 -8.19 15.69 3.59
CA ILE A 42 -9.28 14.71 3.67
C ILE A 42 -10.02 14.79 5.01
N ALA A 43 -9.34 15.13 6.11
CA ALA A 43 -9.96 15.31 7.42
C ALA A 43 -10.91 16.53 7.43
N ALA A 44 -10.50 17.65 6.84
CA ALA A 44 -11.34 18.84 6.72
C ALA A 44 -12.60 18.57 5.90
N LEU A 45 -12.46 17.90 4.74
CA LEU A 45 -13.61 17.51 3.93
C LEU A 45 -14.53 16.50 4.65
N SER A 46 -13.96 15.60 5.44
CA SER A 46 -14.72 14.65 6.23
C SER A 46 -15.56 15.34 7.31
N LEU A 47 -14.96 16.28 8.05
CA LEU A 47 -15.67 17.08 9.05
C LEU A 47 -16.78 17.93 8.40
N GLN A 48 -16.48 18.57 7.28
CA GLN A 48 -17.46 19.34 6.52
C GLN A 48 -18.64 18.47 6.04
N ALA A 49 -18.38 17.25 5.58
CA ALA A 49 -19.44 16.32 5.18
C ALA A 49 -20.35 15.95 6.37
N GLN A 50 -19.80 15.77 7.56
CA GLN A 50 -20.58 15.52 8.77
C GLN A 50 -21.42 16.73 9.16
N GLU A 51 -20.86 17.94 9.07
CA GLU A 51 -21.60 19.18 9.33
C GLU A 51 -22.76 19.37 8.36
N ASN A 52 -22.53 19.13 7.06
CA ASN A 52 -23.54 19.31 6.02
C ASN A 52 -24.71 18.32 6.14
N THR A 53 -24.43 17.09 6.58
CA THR A 53 -25.41 15.99 6.60
C THR A 53 -26.00 15.73 7.98
N GLY A 54 -25.34 16.16 9.05
CA GLY A 54 -25.63 15.74 10.42
C GLY A 54 -25.28 14.27 10.72
N GLY A 55 -24.74 13.54 9.74
CA GLY A 55 -24.27 12.17 9.89
C GLY A 55 -22.82 12.09 10.37
N THR A 56 -22.31 10.87 10.54
CA THR A 56 -20.92 10.62 10.93
C THR A 56 -20.23 9.72 9.91
N LEU A 57 -18.91 9.81 9.77
CA LEU A 57 -18.16 8.87 8.96
C LEU A 57 -16.90 8.40 9.69
N ARG A 58 -16.41 7.23 9.28
CA ARG A 58 -15.15 6.67 9.77
C ARG A 58 -14.10 6.83 8.70
N LEU A 59 -13.03 7.59 8.99
CA LEU A 59 -11.94 7.81 8.06
C LEU A 59 -10.82 6.78 8.30
N GLN A 60 -10.36 6.13 7.24
CA GLN A 60 -9.27 5.16 7.27
C GLN A 60 -8.19 5.63 6.28
N ILE A 61 -7.02 5.97 6.78
CA ILE A 61 -5.86 6.29 5.94
C ILE A 61 -5.22 4.98 5.49
N ASP A 62 -5.25 4.72 4.20
CA ASP A 62 -4.72 3.47 3.66
C ASP A 62 -3.19 3.46 3.79
N HIS A 63 -2.63 2.29 4.09
CA HIS A 63 -1.21 1.95 4.00
C HIS A 63 -0.27 3.13 4.37
N LEU A 64 -0.37 3.59 5.62
CA LEU A 64 0.41 4.68 6.20
C LEU A 64 1.90 4.49 5.92
N LYS A 65 2.56 5.52 5.38
CA LYS A 65 3.99 5.50 5.10
C LYS A 65 4.57 6.91 4.98
N ARG A 66 5.87 7.03 5.26
CA ARG A 66 6.72 8.15 4.84
C ARG A 66 7.57 7.70 3.66
N SER A 67 7.22 8.15 2.47
CA SER A 67 7.87 7.73 1.23
C SER A 67 8.89 8.77 0.77
N GLY A 68 10.06 8.32 0.33
CA GLY A 68 11.16 9.16 -0.13
C GLY A 68 12.11 9.56 1.01
N GLN A 69 13.41 9.59 0.72
CA GLN A 69 14.45 9.75 1.75
C GLN A 69 14.34 11.06 2.54
N ARG A 70 13.82 12.14 1.94
CA ARG A 70 13.59 13.41 2.64
C ARG A 70 12.49 13.35 3.69
N SER A 71 11.63 12.35 3.62
CA SER A 71 10.55 12.10 4.57
C SER A 71 10.89 11.07 5.65
N TRP A 72 12.09 10.47 5.62
CA TRP A 72 12.45 9.43 6.58
C TRP A 72 12.71 10.00 7.97
N GLY A 73 12.28 9.26 9.00
CA GLY A 73 12.42 9.65 10.41
C GLY A 73 11.41 10.69 10.85
N THR A 74 10.34 10.92 10.07
CA THR A 74 9.30 11.92 10.37
C THR A 74 7.91 11.30 10.55
N MET A 75 7.81 9.98 10.78
CA MET A 75 6.52 9.30 11.01
C MET A 75 5.76 9.84 12.24
N ASP A 76 6.45 10.40 13.23
CA ASP A 76 5.80 11.00 14.40
C ASP A 76 4.85 12.16 14.02
N GLU A 77 5.15 12.90 12.95
CA GLU A 77 4.32 14.04 12.51
C GLU A 77 2.91 13.61 12.04
N PRO A 78 2.73 12.69 11.07
CA PRO A 78 1.40 12.22 10.70
C PRO A 78 0.73 11.40 11.79
N LEU A 79 1.48 10.66 12.63
CA LEU A 79 0.88 9.92 13.75
C LEU A 79 0.27 10.88 14.77
N GLY A 80 1.01 11.89 15.21
CA GLY A 80 0.51 12.92 16.13
C GLY A 80 -0.69 13.68 15.55
N LEU A 81 -0.66 14.01 14.25
CA LEU A 81 -1.82 14.62 13.59
C LEU A 81 -3.06 13.71 13.60
N ILE A 82 -2.90 12.41 13.37
CA ILE A 82 -4.01 11.45 13.42
C ILE A 82 -4.57 11.34 14.85
N GLU A 83 -3.71 11.35 15.86
CA GLU A 83 -4.12 11.40 17.27
C GLU A 83 -4.90 12.68 17.59
N ASP A 84 -4.36 13.85 17.25
CA ASP A 84 -5.01 15.15 17.46
C ASP A 84 -6.39 15.23 16.79
N LEU A 85 -6.50 14.77 15.53
CA LEU A 85 -7.77 14.72 14.80
C LEU A 85 -8.78 13.78 15.47
N ARG A 86 -8.30 12.65 16.01
CA ARG A 86 -9.14 11.68 16.72
C ARG A 86 -9.63 12.22 18.04
N GLU A 87 -8.78 12.88 18.82
CA GLU A 87 -9.16 13.58 20.05
C GLU A 87 -10.12 14.74 19.77
N GLY A 88 -9.97 15.39 18.61
CA GLY A 88 -10.88 16.41 18.09
C GLY A 88 -12.25 15.89 17.63
N GLY A 89 -12.50 14.58 17.69
CA GLY A 89 -13.81 13.97 17.44
C GLY A 89 -14.02 13.38 16.03
N LEU A 90 -13.00 13.39 15.16
CA LEU A 90 -13.05 12.67 13.89
C LEU A 90 -12.68 11.20 14.11
N ASP A 91 -13.51 10.23 13.74
CA ASP A 91 -13.14 8.81 13.86
C ASP A 91 -12.15 8.38 12.75
N ILE A 92 -10.89 8.80 12.92
CA ILE A 92 -9.76 8.54 12.03
C ILE A 92 -8.86 7.42 12.57
N ALA A 93 -8.41 6.54 11.67
CA ALA A 93 -7.43 5.49 11.91
C ALA A 93 -6.64 5.24 10.62
N TYR A 94 -5.70 4.30 10.65
CA TYR A 94 -4.95 3.91 9.46
C TYR A 94 -4.65 2.41 9.44
N ASP A 95 -4.16 1.92 8.30
CA ASP A 95 -3.59 0.58 8.19
C ASP A 95 -2.18 0.64 7.60
N ILE A 96 -1.42 -0.42 7.80
CA ILE A 96 -0.03 -0.52 7.37
C ILE A 96 0.32 -1.98 7.04
N TYR A 97 1.19 -2.17 6.06
CA TYR A 97 1.84 -3.45 5.78
C TYR A 97 3.29 -3.43 6.30
N PRO A 98 3.82 -4.55 6.80
CA PRO A 98 5.10 -4.61 7.48
C PRO A 98 6.31 -4.69 6.52
N TYR A 99 6.36 -3.87 5.47
CA TYR A 99 7.45 -3.86 4.48
C TYR A 99 7.87 -2.42 4.13
N ILE A 100 9.18 -2.21 3.97
CA ILE A 100 9.75 -0.91 3.58
C ILE A 100 9.70 -0.60 2.07
N ALA A 101 9.03 -1.44 1.28
CA ALA A 101 8.79 -1.18 -0.13
C ALA A 101 7.29 -1.16 -0.44
N GLY A 102 6.89 -0.30 -1.37
CA GLY A 102 5.56 -0.27 -1.95
C GLY A 102 5.54 -0.99 -3.30
N SER A 103 4.35 -1.17 -3.87
CA SER A 103 4.17 -1.70 -5.23
C SER A 103 3.09 -0.94 -5.95
N LYS A 104 3.34 -0.53 -7.20
CA LYS A 104 2.36 0.12 -8.07
C LYS A 104 2.79 0.06 -9.54
N HIS A 105 1.95 0.57 -10.43
CA HIS A 105 2.34 0.81 -11.81
C HIS A 105 3.42 1.89 -11.91
N LEU A 106 4.45 1.63 -12.71
CA LEU A 106 5.60 2.52 -12.88
C LEU A 106 5.16 3.93 -13.32
N ALA A 107 4.21 4.02 -14.26
CA ALA A 107 3.69 5.29 -14.75
C ALA A 107 3.14 6.19 -13.62
N GLY A 108 2.65 5.61 -12.52
CA GLY A 108 2.09 6.37 -11.40
C GLY A 108 3.12 7.13 -10.56
N SER A 109 4.41 7.06 -10.90
CA SER A 109 5.46 7.91 -10.31
C SER A 109 5.81 9.13 -11.16
N LEU A 110 5.20 9.29 -12.34
CA LEU A 110 5.39 10.49 -13.14
C LEU A 110 4.71 11.72 -12.50
N PRO A 111 5.23 12.94 -12.73
CA PRO A 111 4.61 14.15 -12.19
C PRO A 111 3.17 14.34 -12.67
N ARG A 112 2.34 15.00 -11.85
CA ARG A 112 0.93 15.31 -12.15
C ARG A 112 0.71 15.88 -13.55
N TRP A 113 1.57 16.83 -13.95
CA TRP A 113 1.45 17.53 -15.23
C TRP A 113 1.67 16.58 -16.43
N VAL A 114 2.40 15.49 -16.23
CA VAL A 114 2.61 14.45 -17.25
C VAL A 114 1.37 13.57 -17.44
N HIS A 115 0.50 13.46 -16.43
CA HIS A 115 -0.74 12.67 -16.52
C HIS A 115 -1.93 13.41 -17.14
N ALA A 116 -1.81 14.71 -17.44
CA ALA A 116 -2.90 15.50 -18.00
C ALA A 116 -3.39 14.92 -19.34
N GLY A 117 -4.70 14.75 -19.50
CA GLY A 117 -5.31 14.18 -20.70
C GLY A 117 -5.33 12.65 -20.78
N GLY A 118 -4.92 11.94 -19.72
CA GLY A 118 -4.99 10.48 -19.64
C GLY A 118 -3.80 9.74 -20.25
N SER A 119 -3.83 8.40 -20.27
CA SER A 119 -2.66 7.56 -20.58
C SER A 119 -2.13 7.77 -22.01
N ALA A 120 -2.99 7.94 -23.01
CA ALA A 120 -2.55 8.16 -24.39
C ALA A 120 -1.76 9.48 -24.52
N ALA A 121 -2.33 10.58 -24.01
CA ALA A 121 -1.68 11.89 -24.01
C ALA A 121 -0.40 11.88 -23.16
N MET A 122 -0.37 11.13 -22.06
CA MET A 122 0.82 10.91 -21.24
C MET A 122 1.95 10.26 -22.06
N LEU A 123 1.68 9.17 -22.78
CA LEU A 123 2.66 8.45 -23.60
C LEU A 123 3.18 9.35 -24.74
N GLU A 124 2.30 10.06 -25.44
CA GLU A 124 2.68 11.02 -26.49
C GLU A 124 3.56 12.14 -25.93
N ARG A 125 3.25 12.62 -24.71
CA ARG A 125 3.99 13.69 -24.04
C ARG A 125 5.39 13.25 -23.64
N ILE A 126 5.56 12.07 -23.04
CA ILE A 126 6.90 11.59 -22.63
C ILE A 126 7.79 11.20 -23.82
N ALA A 127 7.20 11.04 -25.00
CA ALA A 127 7.96 10.87 -26.24
C ALA A 127 8.56 12.20 -26.77
N GLN A 128 8.08 13.36 -26.30
CA GLN A 128 8.59 14.67 -26.78
C GLN A 128 9.93 15.04 -26.12
N PRO A 129 10.93 15.49 -26.90
CA PRO A 129 12.23 15.90 -26.35
C PRO A 129 12.11 16.96 -25.26
N GLU A 130 11.24 17.96 -25.45
CA GLU A 130 11.06 19.06 -24.49
C GLU A 130 10.52 18.57 -23.14
N THR A 131 9.66 17.55 -23.15
CA THR A 131 9.18 16.90 -21.93
C THR A 131 10.32 16.21 -21.20
N ARG A 132 11.18 15.48 -21.92
CA ARG A 132 12.31 14.75 -21.33
C ARG A 132 13.33 15.71 -20.73
N GLU A 133 13.68 16.78 -21.45
CA GLU A 133 14.56 17.84 -20.93
C GLU A 133 13.99 18.55 -19.71
N ARG A 134 12.68 18.80 -19.69
CA ARG A 134 12.02 19.34 -18.52
C ARG A 134 12.12 18.39 -17.33
N LEU A 135 11.87 17.09 -17.51
CA LEU A 135 11.98 16.09 -16.45
C LEU A 135 13.41 15.98 -15.90
N ARG A 136 14.44 16.04 -16.77
CA ARG A 136 15.84 16.07 -16.35
C ARG A 136 16.18 17.35 -15.57
N THR A 137 15.67 18.50 -16.01
CA THR A 137 15.81 19.76 -15.26
C THR A 137 15.16 19.66 -13.88
N GLU A 138 13.91 19.17 -13.79
CA GLU A 138 13.21 19.00 -12.52
C GLU A 138 13.95 18.02 -11.57
N LEU A 139 14.59 16.98 -12.12
CA LEU A 139 15.41 16.04 -11.35
C LEU A 139 16.71 16.71 -10.86
N ALA A 140 17.42 17.42 -11.72
CA ALA A 140 18.65 18.15 -11.35
C ALA A 140 18.38 19.25 -10.31
N GLU A 141 17.26 19.96 -10.41
CA GLU A 141 16.81 20.93 -9.40
C GLU A 141 16.55 20.25 -8.04
N PHE A 142 15.95 19.06 -8.03
CA PHE A 142 15.75 18.28 -6.81
C PHE A 142 17.09 17.87 -6.20
N GLU A 143 18.00 17.31 -6.99
CA GLU A 143 19.35 16.91 -6.54
C GLU A 143 20.16 18.10 -6.01
N ALA A 144 19.99 19.29 -6.61
CA ALA A 144 20.59 20.54 -6.15
C ALA A 144 19.91 21.16 -4.92
N GLY A 145 18.82 20.56 -4.40
CA GLY A 145 18.05 21.09 -3.27
C GLY A 145 17.22 22.33 -3.59
N GLN A 146 16.97 22.60 -4.88
CA GLN A 146 16.18 23.73 -5.37
C GLN A 146 14.69 23.39 -5.54
N ARG A 147 14.36 22.10 -5.42
CA ARG A 147 13.01 21.55 -5.49
C ARG A 147 12.78 20.60 -4.32
N ASP A 148 11.58 20.61 -3.75
CA ASP A 148 11.26 19.84 -2.54
C ASP A 148 11.10 18.34 -2.79
N SER A 149 10.58 17.93 -3.96
CA SER A 149 10.25 16.54 -4.28
C SER A 149 10.87 16.03 -5.58
N ASN A 150 11.28 14.76 -5.57
CA ASN A 150 11.81 14.05 -6.73
C ASN A 150 10.68 13.86 -7.78
N PRO A 151 10.87 14.26 -9.05
CA PRO A 151 9.84 14.11 -10.08
C PRO A 151 9.47 12.66 -10.41
N PHE A 152 10.33 11.70 -10.09
CA PHE A 152 10.10 10.25 -10.23
C PHE A 152 9.83 9.57 -8.89
N GLU A 153 9.64 10.36 -7.82
CA GLU A 153 9.46 9.97 -6.42
C GLU A 153 10.66 9.34 -5.72
N LEU A 154 11.52 8.63 -6.46
CA LEU A 154 12.71 7.95 -5.94
C LEU A 154 13.85 8.00 -6.96
N ASP A 155 15.05 7.72 -6.44
CA ASP A 155 16.21 7.38 -7.26
C ASP A 155 15.95 6.06 -8.01
N PHE A 156 16.51 5.95 -9.22
CA PHE A 156 16.25 4.83 -10.12
C PHE A 156 16.79 3.48 -9.60
N ASP A 157 17.82 3.50 -8.75
CA ASP A 157 18.34 2.32 -8.06
C ASP A 157 17.37 1.78 -6.98
N ARG A 158 16.30 2.51 -6.64
CA ARG A 158 15.27 2.08 -5.67
C ARG A 158 14.01 1.54 -6.33
N ILE A 159 13.99 1.42 -7.65
CA ILE A 159 12.82 0.97 -8.42
C ILE A 159 13.16 -0.38 -9.07
N LEU A 160 12.53 -1.46 -8.59
CA LEU A 160 12.69 -2.82 -9.11
C LEU A 160 11.53 -3.17 -10.03
N ILE A 161 11.81 -3.53 -11.27
CA ILE A 161 10.79 -3.93 -12.25
C ILE A 161 10.30 -5.32 -11.91
N THR A 162 8.98 -5.49 -11.76
CA THR A 162 8.38 -6.76 -11.36
C THR A 162 7.49 -7.39 -12.42
N ASP A 163 6.98 -6.61 -13.35
CA ASP A 163 6.11 -7.10 -14.41
C ASP A 163 6.13 -6.15 -15.61
N VAL A 164 6.13 -6.73 -16.81
CA VAL A 164 5.96 -6.03 -18.10
C VAL A 164 4.94 -6.79 -18.95
N GLY A 165 4.30 -6.10 -19.89
CA GLY A 165 3.29 -6.69 -20.75
C GLY A 165 3.83 -7.47 -21.95
N SER A 166 5.05 -7.17 -22.41
CA SER A 166 5.64 -7.74 -23.63
C SER A 166 6.77 -8.73 -23.38
N GLU A 167 6.91 -9.70 -24.29
CA GLU A 167 8.04 -10.64 -24.30
C GLU A 167 9.37 -9.92 -24.62
N ALA A 168 9.32 -8.84 -25.39
CA ALA A 168 10.50 -8.06 -25.78
C ALA A 168 11.24 -7.46 -24.56
N ASN A 169 10.49 -7.13 -23.50
CA ASN A 169 11.04 -6.58 -22.26
C ASN A 169 11.05 -7.58 -21.09
N ALA A 170 10.81 -8.87 -21.33
CA ALA A 170 10.79 -9.87 -20.26
C ALA A 170 12.11 -9.91 -19.47
N ALA A 171 13.24 -9.60 -20.11
CA ALA A 171 14.55 -9.51 -19.46
C ALA A 171 14.71 -8.30 -18.52
N ALA A 172 13.78 -7.34 -18.52
CA ALA A 172 13.78 -6.23 -17.58
C ALA A 172 13.25 -6.63 -16.19
N ILE A 173 12.46 -7.71 -16.11
CA ILE A 173 11.90 -8.21 -14.86
C ILE A 173 13.03 -8.65 -13.93
N GLY A 174 12.98 -8.19 -12.67
CA GLY A 174 14.00 -8.49 -11.66
C GLY A 174 15.19 -7.53 -11.66
N LYS A 175 15.26 -6.58 -12.59
CA LYS A 175 16.29 -5.52 -12.62
C LYS A 175 15.79 -4.24 -11.96
N ARG A 176 16.73 -3.51 -11.36
CA ARG A 176 16.53 -2.11 -10.99
C ARG A 176 16.58 -1.23 -12.24
N LEU A 177 15.99 -0.03 -12.18
CA LEU A 177 15.91 0.87 -13.34
C LEU A 177 17.29 1.37 -13.78
N ASP A 178 18.21 1.60 -12.85
CA ASP A 178 19.61 1.95 -13.13
C ASP A 178 20.37 0.80 -13.81
N GLU A 179 20.13 -0.44 -13.40
CA GLU A 179 20.69 -1.64 -14.03
C GLU A 179 20.18 -1.80 -15.47
N LEU A 180 18.87 -1.59 -15.70
CA LEU A 180 18.28 -1.60 -17.05
C LEU A 180 18.88 -0.49 -17.92
N ALA A 181 19.04 0.71 -17.38
CA ALA A 181 19.63 1.84 -18.09
C ALA A 181 21.09 1.55 -18.51
N ALA A 182 21.89 1.01 -17.58
CA ALA A 182 23.26 0.61 -17.85
C ALA A 182 23.36 -0.48 -18.94
N GLU A 183 22.47 -1.48 -18.91
CA GLU A 183 22.43 -2.54 -19.92
C GLU A 183 22.06 -2.01 -21.31
N ARG A 184 21.13 -1.04 -21.38
CA ARG A 184 20.72 -0.41 -22.64
C ARG A 184 21.72 0.66 -23.12
N GLY A 185 22.65 1.10 -22.27
CA GLY A 185 23.51 2.24 -22.56
C GLY A 185 22.75 3.57 -22.64
N GLU A 186 21.66 3.69 -21.87
CA GLU A 186 20.75 4.84 -21.84
C GLU A 186 20.94 5.65 -20.56
N ASP A 187 20.56 6.93 -20.59
CA ASP A 187 20.35 7.71 -19.39
C ASP A 187 19.18 7.10 -18.57
N PRO A 188 19.22 7.06 -17.23
CA PRO A 188 18.15 6.47 -16.42
C PRO A 188 16.76 7.07 -16.67
N VAL A 189 16.67 8.38 -16.96
CA VAL A 189 15.40 9.02 -17.32
C VAL A 189 14.90 8.46 -18.66
N ASP A 190 15.79 8.32 -19.64
CA ASP A 190 15.41 7.74 -20.94
C ASP A 190 14.97 6.29 -20.82
N ALA A 191 15.73 5.46 -20.10
CA ALA A 191 15.38 4.05 -19.88
C ALA A 191 14.00 3.90 -19.23
N TYR A 192 13.72 4.73 -18.22
CA TYR A 192 12.42 4.78 -17.56
C TYR A 192 11.30 5.16 -18.53
N LEU A 193 11.45 6.24 -19.29
CA LEU A 193 10.40 6.73 -20.20
C LEU A 193 10.24 5.83 -21.42
N ASN A 194 11.32 5.27 -21.96
CA ASN A 194 11.30 4.32 -23.07
C ASN A 194 10.57 3.05 -22.68
N LEU A 195 10.87 2.47 -21.51
CA LEU A 195 10.17 1.29 -21.02
C LEU A 195 8.65 1.54 -20.89
N LEU A 196 8.25 2.71 -20.38
CA LEU A 196 6.83 3.09 -20.33
C LEU A 196 6.19 3.20 -21.71
N ILE A 197 6.90 3.72 -22.71
CA ILE A 197 6.40 3.82 -24.09
C ILE A 197 6.26 2.43 -24.72
N GLU A 198 7.30 1.61 -24.63
CA GLU A 198 7.37 0.26 -25.18
C GLU A 198 6.24 -0.62 -24.62
N GLU A 199 6.01 -0.55 -23.31
CA GLU A 199 5.00 -1.33 -22.61
C GLU A 199 3.62 -0.65 -22.56
N LYS A 200 3.44 0.51 -23.20
CA LYS A 200 2.20 1.30 -23.17
C LYS A 200 1.70 1.54 -21.74
N ALA A 201 2.63 1.86 -20.84
CA ALA A 201 2.45 2.05 -19.40
C ALA A 201 2.03 0.80 -18.60
N HIS A 202 2.01 -0.39 -19.20
CA HIS A 202 1.78 -1.66 -18.50
C HIS A 202 3.07 -2.21 -17.88
N VAL A 203 3.61 -1.45 -16.94
CA VAL A 203 4.80 -1.84 -16.15
C VAL A 203 4.44 -1.75 -14.68
N SER A 204 4.75 -2.80 -13.92
CA SER A 204 4.66 -2.79 -12.46
C SER A 204 6.05 -2.80 -11.84
N ALA A 205 6.20 -2.10 -10.72
CA ALA A 205 7.46 -2.01 -10.01
C ALA A 205 7.26 -2.01 -8.49
N VAL A 206 8.31 -2.45 -7.80
CA VAL A 206 8.49 -2.31 -6.36
C VAL A 206 9.36 -1.09 -6.07
N PHE A 207 8.94 -0.29 -5.11
CA PHE A 207 9.52 1.01 -4.78
C PHE A 207 10.08 0.96 -3.36
N PHE A 208 11.41 0.92 -3.21
CA PHE A 208 12.09 0.87 -1.90
C PHE A 208 12.16 2.26 -1.27
N SER A 209 10.99 2.77 -0.86
CA SER A 209 10.77 4.18 -0.53
C SER A 209 10.68 4.51 0.94
N MET A 210 10.61 3.52 1.84
CA MET A 210 10.37 3.73 3.27
C MET A 210 11.60 3.35 4.11
N SER A 211 11.63 3.84 5.36
CA SER A 211 12.63 3.47 6.35
C SER A 211 12.07 2.44 7.35
N GLU A 212 12.95 1.62 7.92
CA GLU A 212 12.58 0.67 9.00
C GLU A 212 12.22 1.40 10.31
N GLU A 213 12.76 2.61 10.53
CA GLU A 213 12.43 3.43 11.69
C GLU A 213 10.96 3.87 11.66
N ASP A 214 10.54 4.48 10.55
CA ASP A 214 9.16 4.92 10.35
C ASP A 214 8.19 3.73 10.31
N MET A 215 8.61 2.60 9.73
CA MET A 215 7.83 1.37 9.71
C MET A 215 7.53 0.88 11.12
N ARG A 216 8.55 0.83 12.00
CA ARG A 216 8.36 0.43 13.40
C ARG A 216 7.40 1.37 14.13
N ALA A 217 7.57 2.68 13.98
CA ALA A 217 6.67 3.68 14.58
C ALA A 217 5.21 3.48 14.14
N GLY A 218 4.98 3.31 12.84
CA GLY A 218 3.64 3.07 12.29
C GLY A 218 3.03 1.72 12.75
N LEU A 219 3.84 0.68 12.89
CA LEU A 219 3.36 -0.65 13.33
C LEU A 219 2.88 -0.65 14.79
N VAL A 220 3.65 -0.05 15.70
CA VAL A 220 3.35 -0.09 17.15
C VAL A 220 2.17 0.79 17.54
N HIS A 221 1.93 1.88 16.79
CA HIS A 221 0.99 2.89 17.21
C HIS A 221 -0.48 2.39 17.23
N PRO A 222 -1.28 2.66 18.28
CA PRO A 222 -2.51 1.93 18.61
C PRO A 222 -3.65 2.08 17.59
N LEU A 223 -3.62 3.15 16.79
CA LEU A 223 -4.63 3.43 15.75
C LEU A 223 -4.39 2.65 14.44
N GLY A 224 -3.27 1.94 14.31
CA GLY A 224 -2.92 1.19 13.10
C GLY A 224 -3.48 -0.23 13.07
N ALA A 225 -4.17 -0.58 11.98
CA ALA A 225 -4.50 -1.95 11.60
C ALA A 225 -3.43 -2.56 10.69
N ILE A 226 -3.38 -3.90 10.60
CA ILE A 226 -2.50 -4.59 9.65
C ILE A 226 -3.31 -4.98 8.41
N ALA A 227 -2.95 -4.37 7.29
CA ALA A 227 -3.50 -4.67 5.97
C ALA A 227 -2.38 -5.12 5.04
N THR A 228 -2.64 -6.06 4.16
CA THR A 228 -1.58 -6.61 3.30
C THR A 228 -1.19 -5.67 2.17
N ASP A 229 -2.13 -4.86 1.67
CA ASP A 229 -2.05 -4.16 0.37
C ASP A 229 -1.62 -5.13 -0.77
N GLY A 230 -1.85 -6.43 -0.56
CA GLY A 230 -1.46 -7.50 -1.46
C GLY A 230 -2.49 -7.64 -2.57
N LEU A 231 -2.02 -8.00 -3.75
CA LEU A 231 -2.88 -8.41 -4.84
C LEU A 231 -3.12 -9.92 -4.74
N ALA A 232 -4.28 -10.39 -5.19
CA ALA A 232 -4.64 -11.80 -5.13
C ALA A 232 -4.01 -12.57 -6.31
N PHE A 233 -2.90 -13.26 -6.03
CA PHE A 233 -2.24 -14.14 -6.99
C PHE A 233 -2.45 -15.61 -6.63
N ALA A 234 -2.59 -16.44 -7.66
CA ALA A 234 -2.55 -17.88 -7.48
C ALA A 234 -1.10 -18.38 -7.55
N PRO A 235 -0.73 -19.44 -6.80
CA PRO A 235 0.59 -20.06 -6.92
C PRO A 235 0.76 -20.84 -8.24
N SER A 236 -0.31 -21.00 -9.02
CA SER A 236 -0.31 -21.68 -10.31
C SER A 236 -1.53 -21.26 -11.14
N GLY A 237 -1.49 -21.53 -12.44
CA GLY A 237 -2.58 -21.22 -13.37
C GLY A 237 -2.56 -19.77 -13.86
N PRO A 238 -3.64 -19.29 -14.51
CA PRO A 238 -3.63 -17.99 -15.20
C PRO A 238 -3.42 -16.78 -14.28
N ALA A 239 -3.72 -16.90 -12.99
CA ALA A 239 -3.51 -15.85 -11.99
C ALA A 239 -2.13 -15.90 -11.30
N HIS A 240 -1.18 -16.67 -11.86
CA HIS A 240 0.21 -16.76 -11.41
C HIS A 240 1.14 -15.77 -12.11
N LEU A 241 0.66 -15.03 -13.12
CA LEU A 241 1.51 -14.17 -13.94
C LEU A 241 2.11 -13.00 -13.13
N GLY A 242 3.36 -12.66 -13.45
CA GLY A 242 4.13 -11.56 -12.85
C GLY A 242 4.90 -11.94 -11.59
N ASN A 243 5.68 -11.00 -11.03
CA ASN A 243 6.35 -11.15 -9.73
C ASN A 243 5.73 -10.21 -8.68
N PRO A 244 4.74 -10.65 -7.89
CA PRO A 244 4.10 -9.77 -6.94
C PRO A 244 5.00 -9.32 -5.80
N HIS A 245 4.62 -8.21 -5.18
CA HIS A 245 5.22 -7.81 -3.92
C HIS A 245 5.00 -8.92 -2.85
N PRO A 246 6.05 -9.33 -2.08
CA PRO A 246 5.99 -10.40 -1.07
C PRO A 246 4.87 -10.28 -0.03
N ARG A 247 4.47 -9.05 0.32
CA ARG A 247 3.28 -8.71 1.11
C ARG A 247 2.00 -9.49 0.74
N SER A 248 1.86 -9.90 -0.52
CA SER A 248 0.72 -10.71 -1.00
C SER A 248 0.65 -12.10 -0.34
N TYR A 249 1.78 -12.64 0.12
CA TYR A 249 1.89 -13.95 0.77
C TYR A 249 2.39 -13.88 2.21
N GLY A 250 3.16 -12.83 2.54
CA GLY A 250 4.01 -12.79 3.73
C GLY A 250 3.59 -11.85 4.85
N THR A 251 2.61 -10.94 4.66
CA THR A 251 2.33 -9.87 5.64
C THR A 251 2.15 -10.33 7.08
N TYR A 252 1.16 -11.18 7.37
CA TYR A 252 0.94 -11.64 8.74
C TYR A 252 2.08 -12.53 9.27
N PRO A 253 2.62 -13.48 8.49
CA PRO A 253 3.81 -14.23 8.91
C PRO A 253 5.05 -13.36 9.20
N ARG A 254 5.27 -12.27 8.45
CA ARG A 254 6.34 -11.29 8.71
C ARG A 254 6.09 -10.55 10.00
N LEU A 255 4.87 -10.04 10.21
CA LEU A 255 4.49 -9.39 11.46
C LEU A 255 4.77 -10.29 12.66
N PHE A 256 4.21 -11.50 12.67
CA PHE A 256 4.32 -12.40 13.82
C PHE A 256 5.73 -12.99 14.00
N GLY A 257 6.43 -13.27 12.90
CA GLY A 257 7.75 -13.88 12.92
C GLY A 257 8.87 -12.87 13.16
N HIS A 258 8.96 -11.86 12.30
CA HIS A 258 10.03 -10.87 12.34
C HIS A 258 9.79 -9.82 13.42
N TYR A 259 8.70 -9.05 13.31
CA TYR A 259 8.49 -7.92 14.23
C TYR A 259 8.11 -8.34 15.65
N VAL A 260 7.22 -9.32 15.82
CA VAL A 260 6.76 -9.75 17.16
C VAL A 260 7.77 -10.67 17.83
N ARG A 261 8.14 -11.80 17.19
CA ARG A 261 9.00 -12.81 17.83
C ARG A 261 10.48 -12.43 17.83
N GLU A 262 11.03 -12.00 16.70
CA GLU A 262 12.48 -11.76 16.57
C GLU A 262 12.90 -10.40 17.12
N GLU A 263 12.16 -9.33 16.79
CA GLU A 263 12.48 -7.97 17.27
C GLU A 263 11.85 -7.65 18.63
N GLY A 264 10.78 -8.35 19.03
CA GLY A 264 10.04 -8.00 20.26
C GLY A 264 9.34 -6.64 20.16
N LEU A 265 8.98 -6.19 18.95
CA LEU A 265 8.46 -4.85 18.68
C LEU A 265 7.15 -4.56 19.42
N MET A 266 6.29 -5.56 19.58
CA MET A 266 5.05 -5.47 20.34
C MET A 266 4.64 -6.84 20.90
N PRO A 267 3.80 -6.90 21.94
CA PRO A 267 3.24 -8.15 22.42
C PRO A 267 2.40 -8.88 21.36
N LEU A 268 2.39 -10.21 21.42
CA LEU A 268 1.66 -11.04 20.44
C LEU A 268 0.16 -10.72 20.42
N GLU A 269 -0.43 -10.49 21.58
CA GLU A 269 -1.84 -10.14 21.73
C GLU A 269 -2.20 -8.83 21.05
N GLU A 270 -1.31 -7.83 21.06
CA GLU A 270 -1.56 -6.55 20.37
C GLU A 270 -1.44 -6.74 18.86
N ALA A 271 -0.46 -7.50 18.39
CA ALA A 271 -0.36 -7.85 16.97
C ALA A 271 -1.61 -8.62 16.50
N VAL A 272 -2.11 -9.58 17.29
CA VAL A 272 -3.37 -10.28 16.99
C VAL A 272 -4.54 -9.31 16.96
N ARG A 273 -4.67 -8.41 17.96
CA ARG A 273 -5.73 -7.38 18.02
C ARG A 273 -5.76 -6.54 16.74
N LYS A 274 -4.59 -6.06 16.29
CA LYS A 274 -4.40 -5.26 15.07
C LYS A 274 -4.74 -6.00 13.77
N CYS A 275 -4.77 -7.34 13.80
CA CYS A 275 -5.16 -8.19 12.67
C CYS A 275 -6.61 -8.69 12.76
N THR A 276 -7.25 -8.66 13.93
CA THR A 276 -8.58 -9.28 14.14
C THR A 276 -9.63 -8.31 14.65
N SER A 277 -9.63 -7.97 15.93
CA SER A 277 -10.73 -7.22 16.55
C SER A 277 -10.72 -5.76 16.12
N TRP A 278 -9.53 -5.17 15.95
CA TRP A 278 -9.40 -3.78 15.51
C TRP A 278 -9.99 -3.55 14.11
N PRO A 279 -9.59 -4.29 13.05
CA PRO A 279 -10.23 -4.11 11.74
C PRO A 279 -11.71 -4.52 11.74
N ALA A 280 -12.13 -5.51 12.54
CA ALA A 280 -13.55 -5.86 12.68
C ALA A 280 -14.36 -4.68 13.25
N GLU A 281 -13.87 -4.02 14.29
CA GLU A 281 -14.50 -2.84 14.89
C GLU A 281 -14.56 -1.66 13.91
N ARG A 282 -13.45 -1.35 13.21
CA ARG A 282 -13.42 -0.31 12.17
C ARG A 282 -14.50 -0.52 11.12
N MET A 283 -14.63 -1.76 10.64
CA MET A 283 -15.60 -2.15 9.61
C MET A 283 -17.03 -2.36 10.14
N GLY A 284 -17.26 -2.26 11.45
CA GLY A 284 -18.58 -2.48 12.07
C GLY A 284 -19.02 -3.95 12.07
N LEU A 285 -18.09 -4.90 12.01
CA LEU A 285 -18.36 -6.33 12.02
C LEU A 285 -18.49 -6.84 13.45
N THR A 286 -19.71 -7.13 13.89
CA THR A 286 -20.01 -7.50 15.29
C THR A 286 -19.98 -9.00 15.55
N ASP A 287 -19.95 -9.84 14.51
CA ASP A 287 -20.03 -11.30 14.60
C ASP A 287 -18.66 -12.00 14.54
N ARG A 288 -17.54 -11.25 14.49
CA ARG A 288 -16.19 -11.77 14.29
C ARG A 288 -15.08 -10.88 14.84
N GLY A 289 -13.82 -11.29 14.63
CA GLY A 289 -12.62 -10.57 15.08
C GLY A 289 -12.19 -10.88 16.52
N ARG A 290 -13.01 -11.63 17.27
CA ARG A 290 -12.75 -12.06 18.65
C ARG A 290 -13.12 -13.54 18.81
N ILE A 291 -12.46 -14.23 19.76
CA ILE A 291 -12.83 -15.59 20.15
C ILE A 291 -13.77 -15.50 21.35
N ALA A 292 -15.07 -15.69 21.10
CA ALA A 292 -16.10 -15.68 22.14
C ALA A 292 -17.30 -16.56 21.72
N HIS A 293 -18.07 -17.01 22.70
CA HIS A 293 -19.30 -17.75 22.45
C HIS A 293 -20.28 -16.92 21.61
N GLY A 294 -20.91 -17.57 20.62
CA GLY A 294 -21.90 -16.94 19.74
C GLY A 294 -21.31 -16.20 18.53
N LEU A 295 -19.99 -15.98 18.49
CA LEU A 295 -19.31 -15.41 17.32
C LEU A 295 -19.02 -16.48 16.26
N ARG A 296 -18.84 -16.02 15.02
CA ARG A 296 -18.45 -16.87 13.90
C ARG A 296 -17.07 -17.48 14.17
N ALA A 297 -16.94 -18.78 13.92
CA ALA A 297 -15.69 -19.52 14.07
C ALA A 297 -14.72 -19.28 12.89
N ASP A 298 -14.32 -18.02 12.68
CA ASP A 298 -13.21 -17.63 11.82
C ASP A 298 -11.93 -17.65 12.68
N LEU A 299 -11.11 -18.70 12.52
CA LEU A 299 -9.98 -19.01 13.42
C LEU A 299 -8.71 -19.31 12.64
N MET A 300 -7.56 -18.99 13.21
CA MET A 300 -6.25 -19.39 12.70
C MET A 300 -5.44 -20.06 13.82
N VAL A 301 -4.90 -21.24 13.55
CA VAL A 301 -3.98 -21.94 14.44
C VAL A 301 -2.60 -21.88 13.82
N PHE A 302 -1.62 -21.36 14.56
CA PHE A 302 -0.25 -21.22 14.08
C PHE A 302 0.77 -21.46 15.21
N ASP A 303 1.94 -22.01 14.86
CA ASP A 303 3.07 -22.14 15.78
C ASP A 303 3.86 -20.84 15.80
N HIS A 304 3.66 -20.04 16.86
CA HIS A 304 4.36 -18.76 17.03
C HIS A 304 5.89 -18.89 16.98
N ARG A 305 6.47 -20.04 17.35
CA ARG A 305 7.93 -20.27 17.31
C ARG A 305 8.46 -20.50 15.90
N ARG A 306 7.59 -20.81 14.95
CA ARG A 306 7.96 -21.24 13.58
C ARG A 306 7.32 -20.41 12.48
N ILE A 307 6.35 -19.57 12.81
CA ILE A 307 5.67 -18.73 11.81
C ILE A 307 6.67 -17.80 11.14
N SER A 308 6.73 -17.85 9.82
CA SER A 308 7.64 -17.03 9.03
C SER A 308 7.09 -16.84 7.63
N GLU A 309 7.39 -15.67 7.07
CA GLU A 309 7.25 -15.48 5.64
C GLU A 309 8.26 -16.31 4.86
N ARG A 310 8.00 -16.46 3.57
CA ARG A 310 8.91 -17.12 2.63
C ARG A 310 9.04 -16.39 1.31
N ALA A 311 8.00 -15.65 0.93
CA ALA A 311 8.01 -14.81 -0.24
C ALA A 311 9.15 -13.79 -0.13
N THR A 312 9.98 -13.74 -1.16
CA THR A 312 11.07 -12.77 -1.32
C THR A 312 10.81 -11.96 -2.59
N TRP A 313 11.55 -10.87 -2.78
CA TRP A 313 11.46 -10.04 -3.99
C TRP A 313 11.65 -10.87 -5.26
N ASP A 314 12.63 -11.78 -5.26
CA ASP A 314 12.98 -12.62 -6.42
C ASP A 314 12.11 -13.86 -6.57
N ASN A 315 11.50 -14.33 -5.47
CA ASN A 315 10.63 -15.51 -5.47
C ASN A 315 9.40 -15.28 -4.58
N PRO A 316 8.45 -14.45 -5.04
CA PRO A 316 7.34 -14.00 -4.21
C PRO A 316 6.19 -15.01 -4.09
N HIS A 317 6.09 -15.99 -4.98
CA HIS A 317 5.03 -17.01 -4.99
C HIS A 317 5.27 -18.14 -3.98
N GLN A 318 5.50 -17.79 -2.73
CA GLN A 318 5.78 -18.76 -1.67
C GLN A 318 4.80 -18.62 -0.51
N PHE A 319 4.01 -19.66 -0.28
CA PHE A 319 3.20 -19.75 0.94
C PHE A 319 4.08 -19.75 2.19
N PRO A 320 3.60 -19.11 3.27
CA PRO A 320 4.34 -19.03 4.53
C PRO A 320 4.41 -20.38 5.25
N ARG A 321 5.20 -20.44 6.33
CA ARG A 321 5.28 -21.60 7.22
C ARG A 321 4.68 -21.27 8.57
N GLY A 322 4.35 -22.32 9.33
CA GLY A 322 3.89 -22.23 10.71
C GLY A 322 2.39 -22.01 10.88
N ILE A 323 1.60 -21.90 9.81
CA ILE A 323 0.13 -21.89 9.87
C ILE A 323 -0.36 -23.34 9.75
N GLU A 324 -0.97 -23.85 10.82
CA GLU A 324 -1.47 -25.23 10.89
C GLU A 324 -2.90 -25.34 10.35
N PHE A 325 -3.79 -24.44 10.78
CA PHE A 325 -5.17 -24.44 10.37
C PHE A 325 -5.69 -23.03 10.13
N VAL A 326 -6.53 -22.88 9.11
CA VAL A 326 -7.41 -21.72 8.94
C VAL A 326 -8.83 -22.24 8.82
N LEU A 327 -9.71 -21.75 9.69
CA LEU A 327 -11.13 -22.06 9.69
C LEU A 327 -11.91 -20.82 9.28
N VAL A 328 -12.91 -21.01 8.41
CA VAL A 328 -13.85 -19.98 8.01
C VAL A 328 -15.25 -20.48 8.31
N GLY A 329 -15.94 -19.84 9.25
CA GLY A 329 -17.25 -20.27 9.74
C GLY A 329 -17.24 -21.68 10.33
N GLY A 330 -16.15 -22.07 11.00
CA GLY A 330 -15.98 -23.38 11.64
C GLY A 330 -15.56 -24.51 10.70
N LYS A 331 -15.36 -24.22 9.41
CA LYS A 331 -14.93 -25.20 8.40
C LYS A 331 -13.47 -24.97 8.04
N VAL A 332 -12.69 -26.06 7.97
CA VAL A 332 -11.25 -26.01 7.65
C VAL A 332 -11.06 -25.60 6.19
N ALA A 333 -10.55 -24.38 5.98
CA ALA A 333 -10.21 -23.82 4.67
C ALA A 333 -8.74 -24.08 4.27
N VAL A 334 -7.84 -24.13 5.25
CA VAL A 334 -6.43 -24.48 5.07
C VAL A 334 -6.02 -25.45 6.18
N GLU A 335 -5.31 -26.51 5.81
CA GLU A 335 -4.73 -27.50 6.71
C GLU A 335 -3.27 -27.75 6.31
N GLN A 336 -2.34 -27.55 7.25
CA GLN A 336 -0.90 -27.80 7.09
C GLN A 336 -0.31 -27.17 5.81
N GLY A 337 -0.71 -25.92 5.54
CA GLY A 337 -0.25 -25.17 4.36
C GLY A 337 -0.92 -25.57 3.03
N ARG A 338 -1.95 -26.42 3.05
CA ARG A 338 -2.73 -26.82 1.87
C ARG A 338 -4.12 -26.22 1.94
N GLN A 339 -4.50 -25.48 0.91
CA GLN A 339 -5.85 -24.94 0.77
C GLN A 339 -6.82 -26.05 0.33
N ASN A 340 -7.98 -26.13 1.00
CA ASN A 340 -9.06 -27.03 0.61
C ASN A 340 -9.81 -26.50 -0.62
N ALA A 341 -10.41 -27.41 -1.40
CA ALA A 341 -11.10 -27.04 -2.64
C ALA A 341 -12.39 -26.24 -2.40
N GLU A 342 -13.07 -26.51 -1.28
CA GLU A 342 -14.31 -25.81 -0.91
C GLU A 342 -14.04 -24.38 -0.43
N ARG A 343 -14.93 -23.45 -0.79
CA ARG A 343 -14.86 -22.04 -0.40
C ARG A 343 -15.98 -21.74 0.58
N TYR A 344 -15.62 -21.37 1.81
CA TYR A 344 -16.56 -21.12 2.91
C TYR A 344 -16.81 -19.62 3.19
N GLY A 345 -16.19 -18.75 2.39
CA GLY A 345 -16.39 -17.31 2.44
C GLY A 345 -17.73 -16.90 1.85
N GLY A 346 -18.19 -15.70 2.22
CA GLY A 346 -19.39 -15.08 1.69
C GLY A 346 -19.27 -13.56 1.73
N ALA A 347 -20.11 -12.87 0.96
CA ALA A 347 -20.15 -11.40 0.97
C ALA A 347 -20.59 -10.90 2.35
N LEU A 348 -19.80 -10.02 2.94
CA LEU A 348 -20.18 -9.26 4.14
C LEU A 348 -20.98 -8.04 3.67
N ARG A 349 -22.18 -7.86 4.21
CA ARG A 349 -23.04 -6.73 3.88
C ARG A 349 -23.05 -5.79 5.06
N ALA A 350 -22.70 -4.53 4.78
CA ALA A 350 -22.67 -3.45 5.74
C ALA A 350 -24.08 -3.03 6.13
#